data_AF-A0A1W1GZ10-F1
#
_entry.id   AF-A0A1W1GZ10-F1
#
_cell.length_a   1.000
_cell.length_b   1.000
_cell.length_c   1.000
_cell.angle_alpha   90.00
_cell.angle_beta   90.00
_cell.angle_gamma   90.00
#
_symmetry.space_group_name_H-M   'P 1'
#
loop_
_entity.id
_entity.type
_entity.pdbx_description
1 polymer ?
#
loop_
_entity_poly.entity_id
_entity_poly.type
_entity_poly.pdbx_seq_one_letter_code
_entity_poly.pdbx_strand_id
1 'polypeptide(L)'
;MDTHKNAATLRNAVLCSLADLPDGGLRVVMDDLRKSDTAGMWQHRTFVTFKDYPPGMLADPVGLSEAELADFGFFVLVRLLAVNGRLADTDDAPDCDAHLTNEQRHRIAALTEEDVARIDQQLLSHCDGQFRKVAYIVGTAMSLDPERPPGIPDVFYAGRVRKLVERGALQAAGDLSRMRYSEVRRLSSA
;
A
#
# COMPACT_ATOMS: atom_id res chain seq x y z
N MET A 1 34.03 -3.38 -31.82
CA MET A 1 34.30 -3.44 -30.37
C MET A 1 32.95 -3.30 -29.71
N ASP A 2 32.28 -4.43 -29.45
CA ASP A 2 30.90 -4.46 -28.93
C ASP A 2 30.89 -4.00 -27.47
N THR A 3 30.52 -2.75 -27.25
CA THR A 3 30.43 -2.12 -25.92
C THR A 3 29.15 -2.45 -25.16
N HIS A 4 28.25 -3.23 -25.74
CA HIS A 4 27.09 -3.78 -25.03
C HIS A 4 27.46 -5.07 -24.30
N LYS A 5 28.40 -4.99 -23.34
CA LYS A 5 28.38 -5.95 -22.25
C LYS A 5 27.06 -5.74 -21.53
N ASN A 6 26.05 -6.56 -21.85
CA ASN A 6 24.73 -6.51 -21.22
C ASN A 6 24.94 -6.51 -19.71
N ALA A 7 24.69 -5.36 -19.08
CA ALA A 7 24.63 -5.30 -17.63
C ALA A 7 23.60 -6.36 -17.20
N ALA A 8 23.97 -7.21 -16.25
CA ALA A 8 23.07 -8.24 -15.78
C ALA A 8 21.80 -7.55 -15.25
N THR A 9 20.70 -7.69 -15.98
CA THR A 9 19.43 -7.08 -15.59
C THR A 9 19.03 -7.68 -14.26
N LEU A 10 18.80 -6.82 -13.27
CA LEU A 10 18.36 -7.25 -11.95
C LEU A 10 17.01 -7.97 -12.08
N ARG A 11 16.78 -8.97 -11.22
CA ARG A 11 15.55 -9.76 -11.24
C ARG A 11 14.32 -8.99 -10.73
N ASN A 12 14.47 -7.75 -10.28
CA ASN A 12 13.37 -6.96 -9.73
C ASN A 12 13.02 -5.78 -10.65
N ALA A 13 11.74 -5.41 -10.66
CA ALA A 13 11.23 -4.29 -11.44
C ALA A 13 10.14 -3.54 -10.65
N VAL A 14 9.81 -2.34 -11.11
CA VAL A 14 8.65 -1.58 -10.68
C VAL A 14 7.70 -1.50 -11.87
N LEU A 15 6.46 -1.97 -11.68
CA LEU A 15 5.39 -1.86 -12.66
C LEU A 15 4.55 -0.64 -12.35
N CYS A 16 4.56 0.33 -13.26
CA CYS A 16 3.65 1.47 -13.18
C CYS A 16 2.38 1.16 -13.99
N SER A 17 1.21 1.21 -13.35
CA SER A 17 -0.09 0.97 -13.98
C SER A 17 -1.14 1.95 -13.47
N LEU A 18 -2.26 2.06 -14.18
CA LEU A 18 -3.42 2.84 -13.76
C LEU A 18 -4.54 1.90 -13.29
N ALA A 19 -5.24 2.30 -12.24
CA ALA A 19 -6.49 1.68 -11.80
C ALA A 19 -7.62 2.71 -11.86
N ASP A 20 -8.76 2.32 -12.42
CA ASP A 20 -9.96 3.15 -12.46
C ASP A 20 -10.59 3.23 -11.07
N LEU A 21 -10.98 4.45 -10.66
CA LEU A 21 -11.69 4.71 -9.42
C LEU A 21 -13.20 4.87 -9.68
N PRO A 22 -14.07 4.57 -8.70
CA PRO A 22 -15.53 4.63 -8.88
C PRO A 22 -16.08 6.00 -9.28
N ASP A 23 -15.37 7.09 -8.93
CA ASP A 23 -15.72 8.47 -9.27
C ASP A 23 -15.25 8.88 -10.67
N GLY A 24 -14.63 7.97 -11.43
CA GLY A 24 -14.01 8.24 -12.73
C GLY A 24 -12.59 8.80 -12.63
N GLY A 25 -12.02 8.88 -11.43
CA GLY A 25 -10.62 9.20 -11.21
C GLY A 25 -9.69 8.04 -11.57
N LEU A 26 -8.39 8.31 -11.51
CA LEU A 26 -7.35 7.34 -11.81
C LEU A 26 -6.36 7.25 -10.65
N ARG A 27 -6.02 6.03 -10.24
CA ARG A 27 -4.92 5.77 -9.31
C ARG A 27 -3.69 5.30 -10.05
N VAL A 28 -2.55 5.91 -9.77
CA VAL A 28 -1.24 5.41 -10.20
C VAL A 28 -0.76 4.36 -9.19
N VAL A 29 -0.57 3.15 -9.68
CA VAL A 29 -0.01 1.99 -8.96
C VAL A 29 1.44 1.79 -9.42
N MET A 30 2.32 1.43 -8.49
CA MET A 30 3.76 1.22 -8.68
C MET A 30 4.22 -0.08 -7.99
N ASP A 31 3.72 -1.21 -8.48
CA ASP A 31 3.95 -2.51 -7.87
C ASP A 31 5.40 -2.98 -8.01
N ASP A 32 5.91 -3.61 -6.96
CA ASP A 32 7.17 -4.34 -7.05
C ASP A 32 6.95 -5.70 -7.71
N LEU A 33 7.73 -5.97 -8.74
CA LEU A 33 7.75 -7.26 -9.43
C LEU A 33 9.10 -7.95 -9.25
N ARG A 34 9.06 -9.28 -9.28
CA ARG A 34 10.24 -10.14 -9.43
C ARG A 34 10.08 -11.04 -10.64
N LYS A 35 11.13 -11.12 -11.45
CA LYS A 35 11.21 -12.01 -12.60
C LYS A 35 11.12 -13.45 -12.11
N SER A 36 10.16 -14.18 -12.66
CA SER A 36 9.99 -15.61 -12.43
C SER A 36 11.12 -16.39 -13.11
N ASP A 37 11.30 -17.64 -12.70
CA ASP A 37 12.15 -18.59 -13.44
C ASP A 37 11.48 -19.04 -14.76
N THR A 38 10.17 -18.80 -14.93
CA THR A 38 9.49 -18.96 -16.22
C THR A 38 9.76 -17.75 -17.11
N ALA A 39 10.24 -18.00 -18.33
CA ALA A 39 10.59 -16.94 -19.27
C ALA A 39 9.41 -16.01 -19.55
N GLY A 40 9.65 -14.70 -19.45
CA GLY A 40 8.64 -13.66 -19.70
C GLY A 40 7.65 -13.41 -18.56
N MET A 41 7.64 -14.23 -17.50
CA MET A 41 6.73 -14.05 -16.37
C MET A 41 7.33 -13.18 -15.26
N TRP A 42 6.48 -12.29 -14.74
CA TRP A 42 6.75 -11.51 -13.55
C TRP A 42 5.79 -11.91 -12.45
N GLN A 43 6.31 -12.02 -11.23
CA GLN A 43 5.55 -12.31 -10.02
C GLN A 43 5.46 -11.05 -9.19
N HIS A 44 4.24 -10.69 -8.80
CA HIS A 44 3.98 -9.58 -7.90
C HIS A 44 4.59 -9.86 -6.52
N ARG A 45 5.30 -8.87 -5.95
CA ARG A 45 5.83 -8.92 -4.58
C ARG A 45 5.07 -8.00 -3.65
N THR A 46 4.97 -6.72 -3.99
CA THR A 46 4.46 -5.68 -3.10
C THR A 46 3.54 -4.78 -3.88
N PHE A 47 2.33 -4.59 -3.37
CA PHE A 47 1.39 -3.62 -3.93
C PHE A 47 1.73 -2.24 -3.37
N VAL A 48 2.00 -1.27 -4.23
CA VAL A 48 2.33 0.09 -3.81
C VAL A 48 1.60 1.08 -4.70
N THR A 49 1.01 2.10 -4.09
CA THR A 49 0.31 3.17 -4.81
C THR A 49 1.11 4.46 -4.71
N PHE A 50 1.15 5.23 -5.78
CA PHE A 50 1.74 6.57 -5.78
C PHE A 50 0.70 7.62 -5.38
N LYS A 51 -0.33 7.83 -6.20
CA LYS A 51 -1.28 8.92 -6.03
C LYS A 51 -2.57 8.69 -6.81
N ASP A 52 -3.64 9.31 -6.31
CA ASP A 52 -4.95 9.40 -6.98
C ASP A 52 -5.08 10.74 -7.68
N TYR A 53 -5.60 10.69 -8.91
CA TYR A 53 -5.88 11.84 -9.75
C TYR A 53 -7.39 11.92 -9.99
N PRO A 54 -8.01 13.09 -9.80
CA PRO A 54 -9.43 13.27 -10.10
C PRO A 54 -9.70 13.11 -11.61
N PRO A 55 -10.98 12.88 -11.98
CA PRO A 55 -11.37 12.71 -13.38
C PRO A 55 -10.83 13.82 -14.28
N GLY A 56 -10.24 13.44 -15.41
CA GLY A 56 -9.74 14.36 -16.43
C GLY A 56 -8.40 15.03 -16.13
N MET A 57 -7.84 14.95 -14.91
CA MET A 57 -6.56 15.59 -14.58
C MET A 57 -5.38 15.00 -15.37
N LEU A 58 -5.40 13.69 -15.63
CA LEU A 58 -4.37 13.02 -16.44
C LEU A 58 -4.67 13.00 -17.95
N ALA A 59 -5.81 13.54 -18.39
CA ALA A 59 -6.18 13.56 -19.81
C ALA A 59 -5.29 14.51 -20.63
N ASP A 60 -4.71 15.53 -19.97
CA ASP A 60 -3.71 16.42 -20.55
C ASP A 60 -2.42 16.40 -19.70
N PRO A 61 -1.38 15.65 -20.12
CA PRO A 61 -0.11 15.56 -19.40
C PRO A 61 0.61 16.91 -19.24
N VAL A 62 0.30 17.91 -20.08
CA VAL A 62 0.88 19.27 -19.98
C VAL A 62 0.35 20.00 -18.75
N GLY A 63 -0.79 19.58 -18.20
CA GLY A 63 -1.40 20.14 -17.00
C GLY A 63 -0.72 19.74 -15.68
N LEU A 64 0.18 18.75 -15.70
CA LEU A 64 0.95 18.37 -14.50
C LEU A 64 2.11 19.34 -14.27
N SER A 65 2.29 19.77 -13.02
CA SER A 65 3.41 20.64 -12.68
C SER A 65 4.74 19.90 -12.78
N GLU A 66 5.84 20.63 -12.99
CA GLU A 66 7.19 20.04 -12.96
C GLU A 66 7.48 19.36 -11.62
N ALA A 67 6.99 19.92 -10.51
CA ALA A 67 7.13 19.33 -9.19
C ALA A 67 6.45 17.96 -9.10
N GLU A 68 5.23 17.84 -9.64
CA GLU A 68 4.49 16.58 -9.67
C GLU A 68 5.22 15.50 -10.49
N LEU A 69 5.79 15.89 -11.65
CA LEU A 69 6.59 14.99 -12.47
C LEU A 69 7.90 14.58 -11.78
N ALA A 70 8.54 15.51 -11.06
CA ALA A 70 9.72 15.23 -10.24
C ALA A 70 9.39 14.23 -9.13
N ASP A 71 8.27 14.42 -8.43
CA ASP A 71 7.81 13.50 -7.37
C ASP A 71 7.56 12.10 -7.91
N PHE A 72 6.90 11.99 -9.08
CA PHE A 72 6.71 10.70 -9.76
C PHE A 72 8.05 10.04 -10.08
N GLY A 73 8.98 10.75 -10.72
CA GLY A 73 10.30 10.23 -11.08
C GLY A 73 11.15 9.81 -9.87
N PHE A 74 11.13 10.64 -8.81
CA PHE A 74 11.76 10.33 -7.54
C PHE A 74 11.21 9.05 -6.94
N PHE A 75 9.87 8.90 -6.92
CA PHE A 75 9.22 7.73 -6.34
C PHE A 75 9.59 6.45 -7.10
N VAL A 76 9.59 6.47 -8.44
CA VAL A 76 10.04 5.33 -9.27
C VAL A 76 11.47 4.92 -8.91
N LEU A 77 12.39 5.88 -8.77
CA LEU A 77 13.78 5.61 -8.43
C LEU A 77 13.92 5.03 -7.01
N VAL A 78 13.21 5.60 -6.03
CA VAL A 78 13.18 5.08 -4.66
C VAL A 78 12.67 3.64 -4.63
N ARG A 79 11.57 3.33 -5.34
CA ARG A 79 11.04 1.96 -5.42
C ARG A 79 12.02 1.00 -6.08
N LEU A 80 12.69 1.41 -7.16
CA LEU A 80 13.72 0.61 -7.81
C LEU A 80 14.90 0.32 -6.88
N LEU A 81 15.34 1.30 -6.09
CA LEU A 81 16.40 1.09 -5.11
C LEU A 81 15.93 0.17 -3.97
N ALA A 82 14.72 0.37 -3.44
CA ALA A 82 14.15 -0.44 -2.37
C ALA A 82 13.96 -1.91 -2.78
N VAL A 83 13.32 -2.17 -3.93
CA VAL A 83 13.08 -3.56 -4.40
C VAL A 83 14.38 -4.31 -4.70
N ASN A 84 15.46 -3.58 -4.97
CA ASN A 84 16.81 -4.12 -5.16
C ASN A 84 17.68 -4.09 -3.89
N GLY A 85 17.10 -3.79 -2.72
CA GLY A 85 17.79 -3.78 -1.43
C GLY A 85 18.93 -2.75 -1.36
N ARG A 86 18.83 -1.66 -2.12
CA ARG A 86 19.85 -0.59 -2.22
C ARG A 86 19.55 0.62 -1.36
N LEU A 87 18.32 0.75 -0.91
CA LEU A 87 18.00 1.62 0.22
C LEU A 87 17.99 0.75 1.47
N ALA A 88 18.63 1.25 2.53
CA ALA A 88 18.25 0.80 3.86
C ALA A 88 16.76 1.11 4.01
N ASP A 89 16.01 0.24 4.67
CA ASP A 89 14.62 0.51 5.00
C ASP A 89 14.59 1.74 5.93
N THR A 90 14.53 2.95 5.35
CA THR A 90 14.45 4.20 6.11
C THR A 90 13.10 4.35 6.82
N ASP A 91 12.23 3.36 6.66
CA ASP A 91 10.96 3.12 7.38
C ASP A 91 11.19 2.17 8.58
N ASP A 92 12.33 2.28 9.25
CA ASP A 92 12.60 1.60 10.53
C ASP A 92 11.70 2.14 11.67
N ALA A 93 11.05 3.28 11.46
CA ALA A 93 10.10 3.82 12.41
C ALA A 93 8.81 2.96 12.45
N PRO A 94 8.26 2.68 13.64
CA PRO A 94 6.97 2.05 13.76
C PRO A 94 5.86 2.87 13.08
N ASP A 95 4.88 2.19 12.49
CA ASP A 95 3.62 2.80 12.08
C ASP A 95 2.86 3.27 13.31
N CYS A 96 3.08 4.54 13.66
CA CYS A 96 2.55 5.16 14.85
C CYS A 96 1.83 6.47 14.53
N ASP A 97 0.98 6.89 15.45
CA ASP A 97 0.16 8.10 15.35
C ASP A 97 0.92 9.39 15.73
N ALA A 98 2.21 9.29 16.05
CA ALA A 98 3.05 10.41 16.48
C ALA A 98 3.06 11.56 15.45
N HIS A 99 2.98 11.23 14.15
CA HIS A 99 3.05 12.18 13.05
C HIS A 99 1.68 12.61 12.51
N LEU A 100 0.56 12.23 13.14
CA LEU A 100 -0.76 12.66 12.69
C LEU A 100 -0.90 14.19 12.76
N THR A 101 -1.51 14.76 11.72
CA THR A 101 -1.92 16.16 11.75
C THR A 101 -3.09 16.34 12.72
N ASN A 102 -3.30 17.57 13.21
CA ASN A 102 -4.44 17.87 14.09
C ASN A 102 -5.78 17.59 13.40
N GLU A 103 -5.86 17.80 12.08
CA GLU A 103 -7.04 17.48 11.29
C GLU A 103 -7.29 15.96 11.25
N GLN A 104 -6.26 15.15 11.02
CA GLN A 104 -6.39 13.69 11.06
C GLN A 104 -6.82 13.20 12.44
N ARG A 105 -6.25 13.75 13.52
CA ARG A 105 -6.66 13.43 14.89
C ARG A 105 -8.13 13.80 15.14
N HIS A 106 -8.57 14.96 14.66
CA HIS A 106 -9.96 15.39 14.80
C HIS A 106 -10.92 14.46 14.05
N ARG A 107 -10.58 14.05 12.82
CA ARG A 107 -11.37 13.08 12.04
C ARG A 107 -11.44 11.72 12.72
N ILE A 108 -10.32 11.23 13.28
CA ILE A 108 -10.30 9.98 14.06
C ILE A 108 -11.19 10.10 15.29
N ALA A 109 -11.12 11.22 16.02
CA ALA A 109 -11.93 11.45 17.21
C ALA A 109 -13.44 11.59 16.89
N ALA A 110 -13.78 11.96 15.66
CA ALA A 110 -15.15 12.05 15.19
C ALA A 110 -15.76 10.70 14.74
N LEU A 111 -14.95 9.63 14.65
CA LEU A 111 -15.46 8.31 14.30
C LEU A 111 -16.38 7.76 15.39
N THR A 112 -17.55 7.28 14.97
CA THR A 112 -18.47 6.57 15.85
C THR A 112 -18.02 5.13 16.07
N GLU A 113 -18.61 4.45 17.06
CA GLU A 113 -18.39 3.01 17.25
C GLU A 113 -18.83 2.20 16.01
N GLU A 114 -19.88 2.65 15.33
CA GLU A 114 -20.37 2.05 14.09
C GLU A 114 -19.35 2.18 12.95
N ASP A 115 -18.75 3.37 12.78
CA ASP A 115 -17.67 3.57 11.80
C ASP A 115 -16.48 2.64 12.08
N VAL A 116 -16.09 2.52 13.34
CA VAL A 116 -14.98 1.65 13.75
C VAL A 116 -15.31 0.18 13.50
N ALA A 117 -16.53 -0.26 13.80
CA ALA A 117 -16.98 -1.62 13.55
C ALA A 117 -17.01 -1.94 12.05
N ARG A 118 -17.44 -0.98 11.22
CA ARG A 118 -17.43 -1.10 9.76
C ARG A 118 -16.01 -1.20 9.21
N ILE A 119 -15.08 -0.36 9.68
CA ILE A 119 -13.66 -0.46 9.32
C ILE A 119 -13.10 -1.83 9.68
N ASP A 120 -13.37 -2.32 10.90
CA ASP A 120 -12.94 -3.65 11.33
C ASP A 120 -13.50 -4.76 10.41
N GLN A 121 -14.78 -4.66 10.02
CA GLN A 121 -15.43 -5.60 9.11
C GLN A 121 -14.80 -5.59 7.72
N GLN A 122 -14.47 -4.42 7.17
CA GLN A 122 -13.79 -4.30 5.88
C GLN A 122 -12.39 -4.93 5.93
N LEU A 123 -11.60 -4.65 6.96
CA LEU A 123 -10.29 -5.27 7.16
C LEU A 123 -10.40 -6.80 7.23
N LEU A 124 -11.36 -7.30 8.00
CA LEU A 124 -11.62 -8.74 8.11
C LEU A 124 -12.08 -9.36 6.79
N SER A 125 -12.83 -8.64 5.95
CA SER A 125 -13.31 -9.14 4.66
C SER A 125 -12.18 -9.46 3.68
N HIS A 126 -11.03 -8.79 3.82
CA HIS A 126 -9.83 -9.02 3.02
C HIS A 126 -8.87 -10.05 3.64
N CYS A 127 -9.24 -10.66 4.76
CA CYS A 127 -8.49 -11.72 5.42
C CYS A 127 -9.13 -13.08 5.15
N ASP A 128 -8.31 -14.03 4.73
CA ASP A 128 -8.66 -15.45 4.55
C ASP A 128 -7.69 -16.34 5.35
N GLY A 129 -7.67 -17.64 5.08
CA GLY A 129 -6.77 -18.58 5.77
C GLY A 129 -5.29 -18.43 5.39
N GLN A 130 -4.96 -17.60 4.41
CA GLN A 130 -3.58 -17.33 3.99
C GLN A 130 -3.05 -16.07 4.67
N PHE A 131 -1.75 -16.08 4.99
CA PHE A 131 -1.09 -14.88 5.48
C PHE A 131 -1.02 -13.83 4.38
N ARG A 132 -1.49 -12.62 4.69
CA ARG A 132 -1.43 -11.45 3.82
C ARG A 132 -0.77 -10.30 4.55
N LYS A 133 0.01 -9.49 3.83
CA LYS A 133 0.66 -8.29 4.38
C LYS A 133 -0.38 -7.34 4.97
N VAL A 134 -0.11 -6.79 6.15
CA VAL A 134 -1.00 -5.80 6.77
C VAL A 134 -1.12 -4.57 5.86
N ALA A 135 -0.03 -4.12 5.24
CA ALA A 135 -0.05 -3.04 4.24
C ALA A 135 -1.02 -3.31 3.08
N TYR A 136 -1.08 -4.56 2.59
CA TYR A 136 -2.01 -4.96 1.52
C TYR A 136 -3.47 -4.89 2.00
N ILE A 137 -3.75 -5.43 3.19
CA ILE A 137 -5.11 -5.43 3.77
C ILE A 137 -5.59 -3.99 4.02
N VAL A 138 -4.75 -3.17 4.65
CA VAL A 138 -5.04 -1.75 4.92
C VAL A 138 -5.25 -0.99 3.62
N GLY A 139 -4.33 -1.12 2.66
CA GLY A 139 -4.45 -0.49 1.35
C GLY A 139 -5.73 -0.89 0.63
N THR A 140 -6.09 -2.19 0.65
CA THR A 140 -7.31 -2.69 0.01
C THR A 140 -8.57 -2.14 0.69
N ALA A 141 -8.67 -2.21 2.01
CA ALA A 141 -9.79 -1.66 2.78
C ALA A 141 -9.96 -0.16 2.53
N MET A 142 -8.86 0.58 2.45
CA MET A 142 -8.86 2.01 2.18
C MET A 142 -9.31 2.35 0.75
N SER A 143 -9.18 1.42 -0.19
CA SER A 143 -9.35 1.66 -1.63
C SER A 143 -10.67 1.16 -2.17
N LEU A 144 -11.17 0.05 -1.62
CA LEU A 144 -12.32 -0.66 -2.15
C LEU A 144 -13.58 -0.47 -1.31
N ASP A 145 -13.50 0.17 -0.14
CA ASP A 145 -14.66 0.51 0.68
C ASP A 145 -15.31 1.81 0.18
N PRO A 146 -16.47 1.76 -0.50
CA PRO A 146 -17.14 2.95 -1.02
C PRO A 146 -17.73 3.84 0.09
N GLU A 147 -17.94 3.30 1.29
CA GLU A 147 -18.48 4.04 2.43
C GLU A 147 -17.38 4.58 3.36
N ARG A 148 -16.11 4.40 2.98
CA ARG A 148 -14.95 4.78 3.80
C ARG A 148 -15.06 6.22 4.31
N PRO A 149 -14.84 6.49 5.61
CA PRO A 149 -14.78 7.86 6.10
C PRO A 149 -13.58 8.57 5.47
N PRO A 150 -13.78 9.73 4.82
CA PRO A 150 -12.71 10.40 4.10
C PRO A 150 -11.63 10.90 5.06
N GLY A 151 -10.37 10.78 4.63
CA GLY A 151 -9.26 11.41 5.33
C GLY A 151 -8.80 10.73 6.63
N ILE A 152 -9.23 9.49 6.89
CA ILE A 152 -8.68 8.65 7.95
C ILE A 152 -7.36 8.01 7.48
N PRO A 153 -6.25 8.19 8.23
CA PRO A 153 -4.92 7.74 7.83
C PRO A 153 -4.76 6.22 7.98
N ASP A 154 -3.87 5.63 7.18
CA ASP A 154 -3.52 4.21 7.16
C ASP A 154 -3.04 3.67 8.53
N VAL A 155 -2.28 4.46 9.29
CA VAL A 155 -1.81 4.08 10.64
C VAL A 155 -2.96 3.80 11.61
N PHE A 156 -4.13 4.42 11.41
CA PHE A 156 -5.34 4.10 12.19
C PHE A 156 -5.85 2.69 11.84
N TYR A 157 -5.92 2.35 10.55
CA TYR A 157 -6.31 1.01 10.08
C TYR A 157 -5.31 -0.05 10.53
N ALA A 158 -4.01 0.22 10.48
CA ALA A 158 -2.98 -0.67 11.03
C ALA A 158 -3.17 -0.87 12.55
N GLY A 159 -3.54 0.19 13.28
CA GLY A 159 -3.98 0.12 14.68
C GLY A 159 -5.19 -0.80 14.87
N ARG A 160 -6.18 -0.74 13.98
CA ARG A 160 -7.34 -1.65 14.00
C ARG A 160 -6.96 -3.10 13.79
N VAL A 161 -6.05 -3.40 12.85
CA VAL A 161 -5.52 -4.77 12.66
C VAL A 161 -4.86 -5.28 13.94
N ARG A 162 -4.07 -4.46 14.63
CA ARG A 162 -3.52 -4.84 15.94
C ARG A 162 -4.59 -5.20 16.96
N LYS A 163 -5.68 -4.40 17.04
CA LYS A 163 -6.82 -4.70 17.91
C LYS A 163 -7.54 -5.99 17.54
N LEU A 164 -7.66 -6.32 16.26
CA LEU A 164 -8.25 -7.58 15.79
C LEU A 164 -7.38 -8.78 16.18
N VAL A 165 -6.06 -8.65 16.14
CA VAL A 165 -5.12 -9.69 16.60
C VAL A 165 -5.20 -9.84 18.13
N GLU A 166 -5.17 -8.74 18.89
CA GLU A 166 -5.30 -8.76 20.36
C GLU A 166 -6.58 -9.48 20.82
N ARG A 167 -7.67 -9.35 20.06
CA ARG A 167 -8.96 -9.99 20.33
C ARG A 167 -9.09 -11.42 19.78
N GLY A 168 -8.04 -11.94 19.14
CA GLY A 168 -8.00 -13.30 18.58
C GLY A 168 -8.77 -13.47 17.27
N ALA A 169 -9.27 -12.40 16.65
CA ALA A 169 -9.96 -12.48 15.35
C ALA A 169 -8.99 -12.74 14.18
N LEU A 170 -7.72 -12.38 14.34
CA LEU A 170 -6.65 -12.60 13.38
C LEU A 170 -5.44 -13.22 14.05
N GLN A 171 -4.73 -14.09 13.33
CA GLN A 171 -3.40 -14.55 13.70
C GLN A 171 -2.36 -13.69 12.97
N ALA A 172 -1.31 -13.28 13.68
CA ALA A 172 -0.23 -12.47 13.11
C ALA A 172 1.10 -13.23 12.98
N ALA A 173 1.92 -12.79 12.03
CA ALA A 173 3.32 -13.13 11.88
C ALA A 173 4.14 -11.86 11.57
N GLY A 174 5.37 -11.78 12.07
CA GLY A 174 6.24 -10.61 11.91
C GLY A 174 5.97 -9.50 12.92
N ASP A 175 6.37 -8.28 12.59
CA ASP A 175 6.30 -7.12 13.49
C ASP A 175 5.06 -6.27 13.22
N LEU A 176 4.02 -6.42 14.06
CA LEU A 176 2.75 -5.70 13.93
C LEU A 176 2.86 -4.19 14.18
N SER A 177 3.98 -3.71 14.72
CA SER A 177 4.23 -2.27 14.78
C SER A 177 4.57 -1.69 13.40
N ARG A 178 4.84 -2.55 12.40
CA ARG A 178 5.17 -2.15 11.03
C ARG A 178 4.39 -2.98 10.01
N MET A 179 3.36 -2.39 9.42
CA MET A 179 2.41 -3.01 8.49
C MET A 179 3.05 -3.60 7.23
N ARG A 180 4.22 -3.09 6.82
CA ARG A 180 5.00 -3.64 5.69
C ARG A 180 5.79 -4.91 6.07
N TYR A 181 6.07 -5.12 7.36
CA TYR A 181 6.84 -6.26 7.89
C TYR A 181 6.00 -7.24 8.70
N SER A 182 4.69 -7.03 8.76
CA SER A 182 3.75 -7.95 9.38
C SER A 182 2.75 -8.51 8.38
N GLU A 183 2.27 -9.70 8.71
CA GLU A 183 1.24 -10.42 7.98
C GLU A 183 0.18 -10.90 8.96
N VAL A 184 -1.07 -10.98 8.50
CA VAL A 184 -2.17 -11.53 9.27
C VAL A 184 -3.00 -12.49 8.42
N ARG A 185 -3.71 -13.41 9.09
CA ARG A 185 -4.70 -14.30 8.49
C ARG A 185 -5.88 -14.49 9.43
N ARG A 186 -7.04 -14.86 8.89
CA ARG A 186 -8.12 -15.43 9.71
C ARG A 186 -7.74 -16.83 10.16
N LEU A 187 -8.10 -17.16 11.39
CA LEU A 187 -8.13 -18.54 11.83
C LEU A 187 -9.32 -19.20 11.14
N SER A 188 -9.08 -20.28 10.41
CA SER A 188 -10.16 -21.14 9.94
C SER A 188 -10.96 -21.59 11.16
N SER A 189 -12.27 -21.35 11.16
CA SER A 189 -13.16 -22.00 12.12
C SER A 189 -12.94 -23.51 11.99
N ALA A 190 -12.57 -24.16 13.09
CA ALA A 190 -12.55 -25.62 13.16
C ALA A 190 -13.96 -26.18 13.02
#